data_AF-A0A372EVV9-F1
#
_entry.id   AF-A0A372EVV9-F1
#
_cell.length_a   1.000
_cell.length_b   1.000
_cell.length_c   1.000
_cell.angle_alpha   90.00
_cell.angle_beta   90.00
_cell.angle_gamma   90.00
#
_symmetry.space_group_name_H-M   'P 1'
#
loop_
_entity.id
_entity.type
_entity.pdbx_description
1 polymer ?
#
loop_
_entity_poly.entity_id
_entity_poly.type
_entity_poly.pdbx_seq_one_letter_code
_entity_poly.pdbx_strand_id
1 'polypeptide(L)' 'MQNDWILDVLADLRNFARSNGLPKLSEHLEDTALLAACELASSPRGGDARGANGTGSGLDRDLGGLGAGFGSR' A
#
# COMPACT_ATOMS: atom_id res chain seq x y z
N MET A 1 -2.35 7.16 10.99
CA MET A 1 -3.69 7.29 11.62
C MET A 1 -4.67 6.20 11.18
N GLN A 2 -4.97 5.96 9.89
CA GLN A 2 -6.01 4.97 9.55
C GLN A 2 -5.53 3.51 9.58
N ASN A 3 -4.23 3.26 9.48
CA ASN A 3 -3.64 1.91 9.47
C ASN A 3 -2.72 1.62 10.67
N ASP A 4 -2.56 2.52 11.65
CA ASP A 4 -1.72 2.27 12.84
C ASP A 4 -2.29 1.18 13.76
N TRP A 5 -3.61 1.04 13.78
CA TRP A 5 -4.30 0.06 14.64
C TRP A 5 -3.89 -1.38 14.38
N ILE A 6 -3.42 -1.70 13.16
CA ILE A 6 -2.99 -3.06 12.81
C ILE A 6 -1.71 -3.44 13.54
N LEU A 7 -0.83 -2.48 13.87
CA LEU A 7 0.41 -2.76 14.60
C LEU A 7 0.12 -3.16 16.05
N ASP A 8 -0.85 -2.49 16.69
CA ASP A 8 -1.30 -2.88 18.03
C ASP A 8 -1.94 -4.27 18.03
N VAL A 9 -2.76 -4.59 17.02
CA VAL A 9 -3.38 -5.94 16.89
C VAL A 9 -2.33 -7.03 16.65
N LEU A 10 -1.32 -6.76 15.81
CA LEU A 10 -0.22 -7.70 15.56
C LEU A 10 0.64 -7.92 16.82
N ALA A 11 0.86 -6.86 17.61
CA ALA A 11 1.55 -6.96 18.89
C ALA A 11 0.77 -7.82 19.90
N ASP A 12 -0.55 -7.65 19.99
CA ASP A 12 -1.42 -8.45 20.86
C ASP A 12 -1.42 -9.93 20.44
N LEU A 13 -1.56 -10.21 19.13
CA LEU A 13 -1.50 -11.57 18.60
C LEU A 13 -0.15 -12.24 18.81
N ARG A 14 0.95 -11.49 18.72
CA ARG A 14 2.30 -12.00 19.01
C ARG A 14 2.42 -12.38 20.48
N ASN A 15 1.93 -11.53 21.39
CA ASN A 15 1.93 -11.82 22.81
C ASN A 15 1.06 -13.05 23.15
N PHE A 16 -0.10 -13.17 22.50
CA PHE A 16 -0.94 -14.36 22.57
C PHE A 16 -0.20 -15.61 22.07
N ALA A 17 0.44 -15.57 20.90
CA ALA A 17 1.17 -16.69 20.34
C ALA A 17 2.32 -17.14 21.26
N ARG A 18 3.06 -16.19 21.83
CA ARG A 18 4.12 -16.46 22.79
C ARG A 18 3.59 -17.08 24.09
N SER A 19 2.47 -16.56 24.61
CA SER A 19 1.83 -17.10 25.82
C SER A 19 1.25 -18.49 25.63
N ASN A 20 0.87 -18.85 24.40
CA ASN A 20 0.29 -20.15 24.06
C ASN A 20 1.33 -21.16 23.56
N GLY A 21 2.62 -20.82 23.57
CA GLY A 21 3.68 -21.73 23.12
C GLY A 21 3.64 -22.00 21.61
N LEU A 22 3.25 -20.99 20.81
CA LEU A 22 3.20 -21.04 19.35
C LEU A 22 4.36 -20.24 18.73
N PRO A 23 5.62 -20.73 18.82
CA PRO A 23 6.81 -19.96 18.42
C PRO A 23 6.81 -19.61 16.93
N LYS A 24 6.42 -20.55 16.05
CA LYS A 24 6.33 -20.33 14.60
C LYS A 24 5.33 -19.23 14.22
N LEU A 25 4.24 -19.12 14.99
CA LEU A 25 3.24 -18.08 14.78
C LEU A 25 3.75 -16.73 15.24
N SER A 26 4.48 -16.68 16.38
CA SER A 26 5.14 -15.46 16.84
C SER A 26 6.16 -14.93 15.82
N GLU A 27 6.97 -15.80 15.23
CA GLU A 27 7.93 -15.42 14.16
C GLU A 27 7.21 -14.85 12.93
N HIS A 28 6.18 -15.52 12.43
CA HIS A 28 5.39 -15.01 11.30
C HIS A 28 4.75 -13.64 11.61
N LEU A 29 4.27 -13.44 12.84
CA LEU A 29 3.68 -12.18 13.26
C LEU A 29 4.73 -11.06 13.38
N GLU A 30 5.95 -11.39 13.77
CA GLU A 30 7.09 -10.44 13.77
C GLU A 30 7.44 -9.98 12.35
N ASP A 31 7.54 -10.91 11.40
CA ASP A 31 7.80 -10.59 9.99
C ASP A 31 6.66 -9.75 9.37
N THR A 32 5.42 -10.11 9.69
CA THR A 32 4.23 -9.38 9.21
C THR A 32 4.18 -7.96 9.79
N ALA A 33 4.54 -7.79 11.06
CA ALA A 33 4.60 -6.48 11.71
C ALA A 33 5.68 -5.57 11.09
N LEU A 34 6.83 -6.12 10.73
CA LEU A 34 7.89 -5.39 10.01
C LEU A 34 7.43 -4.94 8.62
N LEU A 35 6.79 -5.82 7.86
CA LEU A 35 6.22 -5.46 6.56
C LEU A 35 5.14 -4.38 6.69
N ALA A 36 4.20 -4.54 7.62
CA ALA A 36 3.16 -3.55 7.87
C ALA A 36 3.73 -2.18 8.25
N ALA A 37 4.74 -2.15 9.13
CA ALA A 37 5.43 -0.92 9.51
C ALA A 37 6.17 -0.27 8.33
N CYS A 38 6.79 -1.08 7.47
CA CYS A 38 7.46 -0.60 6.26
C CYS A 38 6.47 0.00 5.26
N GLU A 39 5.34 -0.66 5.02
CA GLU A 39 4.25 -0.16 4.16
C GLU A 39 3.61 1.12 4.74
N LEU A 40 3.39 1.17 6.05
CA LEU A 40 2.90 2.36 6.76
C LEU A 40 3.87 3.55 6.64
N ALA A 41 5.17 3.30 6.78
CA ALA A 41 6.20 4.32 6.66
C ALA A 41 6.43 4.75 5.20
N SER A 42 6.28 3.82 4.25
CA SER A 42 6.48 4.06 2.83
C SER A 42 5.24 4.61 2.12
N SER A 43 4.04 4.59 2.74
CA SER A 43 2.83 5.17 2.17
C SER A 43 2.76 6.68 2.46
N PRO A 44 3.12 7.55 1.50
CA PRO A 44 3.03 8.99 1.68
C PRO A 44 1.59 9.36 1.33
N ARG A 45 0.70 9.40 2.32
CA ARG A 45 -0.59 10.12 2.30
C ARG A 45 -1.24 10.20 0.91
N GLY A 46 -1.89 9.12 0.47
CA GLY A 46 -2.70 9.12 -0.76
C GLY A 46 -2.89 7.70 -1.27
N GLY A 47 -3.92 7.02 -0.78
CA GLY A 47 -4.15 5.63 -1.16
C GLY A 47 -5.13 4.99 -0.21
N ASP A 48 -6.37 5.44 -0.31
CA ASP A 48 -7.53 4.89 0.36
C ASP A 48 -7.55 3.37 0.12
N ALA A 49 -7.32 2.59 1.17
CA ALA A 49 -7.49 1.14 1.15
C ALA A 49 -8.99 0.78 1.15
N ARG A 50 -9.74 1.33 0.19
CA ARG A 50 -11.13 0.97 -0.11
C ARG A 50 -11.25 0.74 -1.61
N GLY A 51 -11.29 -0.55 -1.97
CA GLY A 51 -11.82 -0.97 -3.26
C GLY A 51 -10.77 -1.56 -4.19
N ALA A 52 -10.28 -2.75 -3.85
CA ALA A 52 -9.97 -3.72 -4.88
C ALA A 52 -11.28 -4.16 -5.57
N ASN A 53 -11.86 -3.33 -6.45
CA ASN A 53 -12.64 -3.77 -7.61
C ASN A 53 -13.08 -2.62 -8.51
N GLY A 54 -12.71 -2.69 -9.79
CA GLY A 54 -13.48 -2.14 -10.91
C GLY A 54 -13.34 -0.65 -11.19
N THR A 55 -12.46 -0.30 -12.13
CA THR A 55 -12.89 0.34 -13.39
C THR A 55 -11.68 0.54 -14.31
N GLY A 56 -11.73 -0.09 -15.48
CA GLY A 56 -10.95 0.39 -16.61
C GLY A 56 -11.45 1.79 -17.01
N SER A 57 -10.55 2.76 -17.00
CA SER A 57 -10.65 4.07 -17.65
C SER A 57 -9.35 4.78 -17.28
N GLY A 58 -8.54 5.28 -18.17
CA GLY A 58 -8.81 5.75 -19.51
C GLY A 58 -7.73 6.79 -19.72
N LEU A 59 -6.63 6.39 -20.34
CA LEU A 59 -5.66 7.32 -20.93
C LEU A 59 -5.79 7.18 -22.45
N ASP A 60 -7.03 7.35 -22.91
CA ASP A 60 -7.36 7.83 -24.24
C ASP A 60 -7.76 9.30 -24.09
N ARG A 61 -7.28 10.12 -25.04
CA ARG A 61 -7.24 11.59 -25.12
C ARG A 61 -6.07 12.20 -24.35
N ASP A 62 -5.09 12.82 -25.00
CA ASP A 62 -5.24 13.75 -26.12
C ASP A 62 -4.36 13.42 -27.34
N LEU A 63 -5.06 12.92 -28.35
CA LEU A 63 -4.89 13.27 -29.75
C LEU A 63 -5.00 14.80 -29.92
N GLY A 64 -3.88 15.46 -30.19
CA GLY A 64 -3.80 16.76 -30.86
C GLY A 64 -2.48 16.78 -31.64
N GLY A 65 -2.42 16.50 -32.93
CA GLY A 65 -3.27 17.08 -33.97
C GLY A 65 -2.56 18.29 -34.57
N LEU A 66 -1.73 18.02 -35.59
CA LEU A 66 -1.47 18.86 -36.77
C LEU A 66 -1.02 20.32 -36.56
N GLY A 67 0.15 20.67 -37.12
CA GLY A 67 0.49 22.08 -37.36
C GLY A 67 1.82 22.28 -38.06
N ALA A 68 1.79 22.34 -39.38
CA ALA A 68 2.90 22.74 -40.23
C ALA A 68 3.30 24.23 -40.03
N GLY A 69 4.58 24.53 -40.25
CA GLY A 69 5.14 25.87 -40.48
C GLY A 69 6.67 25.77 -40.64
N PHE A 70 7.23 25.68 -41.86
CA PHE A 70 7.59 26.78 -42.76
C PHE A 70 8.27 27.99 -42.09
N GLY A 71 9.54 28.26 -42.46
CA GLY A 71 10.04 29.63 -42.61
C GLY A 71 11.22 30.09 -41.74
N SER A 72 12.39 30.17 -42.40
CA SER A 72 13.39 31.26 -42.32
C SER A 72 14.33 31.36 -41.11
N ARG A 73 15.61 31.09 -41.37
CA ARG A 73 16.73 32.04 -41.19
C ARG A 73 17.88 31.66 -42.11
#